data_AF-A0A949W018-F1
#
_entry.id   AF-A0A949W018-F1
#
_cell.length_a   1.000
_cell.length_b   1.000
_cell.length_c   1.000
_cell.angle_alpha   90.00
_cell.angle_beta   90.00
_cell.angle_gamma   90.00
#
_symmetry.space_group_name_H-M   'P 1'
#
loop_
_entity.id
_entity.type
_entity.pdbx_description
1 polymer ?
#
loop_
_entity_poly.entity_id
_entity_poly.type
_entity_poly.pdbx_seq_one_letter_code
_entity_poly.pdbx_strand_id
1 'polypeptide(L)' 'MLGLGPTELIILLIIIILLFGVGRISKIASEMGRGVREFRDGLAGKADESADAETDSEKK' A
#
# COMPACT_ATOMS: atom_id res chain seq x y z
N MET A 1 6.23 27.70 -10.24
CA MET A 1 5.86 26.96 -9.01
C MET A 1 4.65 26.10 -9.38
N LEU A 2 4.85 24.79 -9.63
CA LEU A 2 3.74 23.88 -9.94
C LEU A 2 2.90 23.72 -8.67
N GLY A 3 1.85 24.54 -8.55
CA GLY A 3 0.86 24.43 -7.48
C GLY A 3 -0.07 23.26 -7.75
N LEU A 4 0.45 22.04 -7.64
CA LEU A 4 -0.39 20.85 -7.59
C LEU A 4 -0.98 20.79 -6.18
N GLY A 5 -2.20 21.30 -6.05
CA GLY A 5 -2.95 21.21 -4.82
C GLY A 5 -3.36 19.76 -4.53
N PRO A 6 -3.80 19.49 -3.29
CA PRO A 6 -4.31 18.18 -2.91
C PRO A 6 -5.49 17.74 -3.79
N THR A 7 -6.27 18.69 -4.30
CA THR A 7 -7.41 18.42 -5.20
C THR A 7 -6.94 17.89 -6.56
N GLU A 8 -5.96 18.53 -7.21
CA GLU A 8 -5.42 18.05 -8.49
C GLU A 8 -4.78 16.67 -8.36
N LEU A 9 -4.09 16.41 -7.23
CA LEU A 9 -3.46 15.12 -6.96
C LEU A 9 -4.50 14.00 -6.82
N ILE A 10 -5.63 14.26 -6.16
CA ILE A 10 -6.75 13.30 -6.04
C ILE A 10 -7.36 13.01 -7.42
N ILE A 11 -7.59 14.03 -8.25
CA ILE A 11 -8.14 13.84 -9.60
C ILE A 11 -7.18 12.97 -10.44
N LEU A 12 -5.88 13.25 -10.39
CA LEU A 12 -4.87 12.46 -11.08
C LEU A 12 -4.84 11.01 -10.58
N LEU A 13 -4.94 10.80 -9.27
CA LEU A 13 -4.99 9.47 -8.66
C LEU A 13 -6.19 8.67 -9.17
N ILE A 14 -7.37 9.30 -9.26
CA ILE A 14 -8.58 8.67 -9.80
C ILE A 14 -8.36 8.25 -11.27
N ILE A 15 -7.76 9.10 -12.09
CA ILE A 15 -7.45 8.77 -13.49
C ILE A 15 -6.53 7.55 -13.57
N ILE A 16 -5.45 7.51 -12.77
CA ILE A 16 -4.53 6.37 -12.72
C ILE A 16 -5.27 5.10 -12.31
N ILE A 17 -6.13 5.18 -11.30
CA ILE A 17 -6.94 4.04 -10.84
C ILE A 17 -7.91 3.58 -11.94
N LEU A 18 -8.49 4.47 -12.73
CA LEU A 18 -9.37 4.09 -13.85
C LEU A 18 -8.60 3.41 -14.98
N LEU A 19 -7.39 3.86 -15.30
CA LEU A 19 -6.56 3.30 -16.36
C LEU A 19 -6.02 1.91 -16.01
N PHE A 20 -5.51 1.75 -14.79
CA PHE A 20 -4.89 0.50 -14.35
C PHE A 20 -5.86 -0.44 -13.63
N GLY A 21 -6.95 0.09 -13.07
CA GLY A 21 -7.88 -0.62 -12.21
C GLY A 21 -7.39 -0.74 -10.77
N VAL A 22 -8.32 -0.71 -9.81
CA VAL A 22 -8.03 -0.91 -8.37
C VAL A 22 -7.33 -2.25 -8.08
N GLY A 23 -7.70 -3.32 -8.80
CA GLY A 23 -7.16 -4.66 -8.56
C GLY A 23 -5.68 -4.79 -8.91
N ARG A 24 -5.21 -4.12 -9.98
CA ARG A 24 -3.80 -4.17 -10.40
C ARG A 24 -2.92 -3.39 -9.45
N ILE A 25 -3.37 -2.20 -9.03
CA ILE A 25 -2.66 -1.37 -8.04
C ILE A 25 -2.56 -2.10 -6.70
N SER A 26 -3.66 -2.66 -6.20
CA SER A 26 -3.66 -3.41 -4.93
C SER A 26 -2.80 -4.67 -4.99
N LYS A 27 -2.77 -5.38 -6.13
CA LYS A 27 -1.90 -6.56 -6.30
C LYS A 27 -0.42 -6.17 -6.22
N ILE A 28 0.00 -5.14 -6.95
CA ILE A 28 1.39 -4.66 -6.94
C ILE A 28 1.77 -4.14 -5.54
N ALA A 29 0.88 -3.38 -4.90
CA ALA A 29 1.10 -2.87 -3.55
C ALA A 29 1.22 -3.99 -2.51
N SER A 30 0.41 -5.05 -2.63
CA SER A 30 0.47 -6.22 -1.74
C SER A 30 1.77 -7.01 -1.92
N GLU A 31 2.18 -7.28 -3.16
CA GLU A 31 3.44 -7.95 -3.48
C GLU A 31 4.65 -7.13 -3.02
N MET A 32 4.64 -5.81 -3.28
CA MET A 32 5.68 -4.89 -2.84
C MET A 32 5.72 -4.74 -1.32
N GLY A 33 4.55 -4.68 -0.67
CA GLY A 33 4.43 -4.54 0.78
C GLY A 33 4.98 -5.74 1.54
N ARG A 34 4.77 -6.96 1.03
CA ARG A 34 5.38 -8.17 1.57
C ARG A 34 6.91 -8.14 1.48
N GLY A 35 7.45 -7.78 0.32
CA GLY A 35 8.90 -7.65 0.14
C GLY A 35 9.51 -6.57 1.03
N VAL A 36 8.83 -5.43 1.20
CA VAL A 36 9.27 -4.37 2.12
C VAL A 36 9.20 -4.85 3.58
N ARG A 37 8.17 -5.60 3.97
CA ARG A 37 8.06 -6.17 5.32
C ARG A 37 9.19 -7.16 5.59
N GLU A 38 9.41 -8.12 4.72
CA GLU A 38 10.51 -9.10 4.84
C GLU A 38 11.88 -8.43 4.85
N PHE A 39 12.08 -7.37 4.06
CA PHE A 39 13.29 -6.57 4.06
C PHE A 39 13.49 -5.83 5.39
N ARG A 40 12.44 -5.24 5.95
CA ARG A 40 12.49 -4.59 7.27
C ARG A 40 12.74 -5.62 8.37
N ASP A 41 12.11 -6.78 8.33
CA ASP A 41 12.27 -7.85 9.32
C ASP A 41 13.69 -8.44 9.28
N GLY A 42 14.26 -8.58 8.08
CA GLY A 42 15.64 -9.00 7.88
C GLY A 42 16.68 -7.99 8.36
N LEU A 43 16.41 -6.69 8.21
CA LEU A 43 17.26 -5.61 8.75
C LEU A 43 17.10 -5.42 10.26
N ALA A 44 15.92 -5.66 10.81
CA ALA A 44 15.62 -5.50 12.23
C ALA A 44 16.11 -6.69 13.09
N GLY A 45 16.46 -7.82 12.47
CA GLY A 45 17.15 -8.93 13.13
C GLY A 45 16.37 -9.53 14.31
N LYS A 46 15.36 -10.38 14.04
CA LYS A 46 14.73 -11.31 15.01
C LYS A 46 14.40 -10.71 16.39
N ALA A 47 13.97 -9.47 16.45
CA ALA A 47 13.41 -8.89 17.67
C ALA A 47 12.10 -8.21 17.29
N ASP A 48 11.05 -9.01 17.09
CA ASP A 48 9.67 -8.77 17.56
C ASP A 48 8.71 -9.73 16.82
N GLU A 49 8.48 -10.92 17.38
CA GLU A 49 7.52 -11.91 16.86
C GLU A 49 6.07 -11.55 17.23
N SER A 50 5.71 -10.27 17.31
CA SER A 50 4.39 -9.84 17.80
C SER A 50 3.99 -8.43 17.34
N ALA A 51 3.70 -8.27 16.04
CA ALA A 51 2.73 -7.25 15.63
C ALA A 51 2.02 -7.66 14.34
N ASP A 52 0.69 -7.52 14.38
CA ASP A 52 -0.28 -7.67 13.28
C ASP A 52 -0.67 -9.08 12.85
N ALA A 53 -1.30 -9.80 13.79
CA ALA A 53 -2.58 -10.42 13.49
C ALA A 53 -3.70 -9.44 13.91
N GLU A 54 -4.27 -8.71 12.94
CA GLU A 54 -5.59 -8.06 12.96
C GLU A 54 -5.70 -7.20 11.69
N THR A 55 -6.21 -7.71 10.58
CA THR A 55 -7.60 -7.42 10.18
C THR A 55 -8.09 -8.53 9.25
N ASP A 56 -8.58 -9.61 9.84
CA ASP A 56 -9.67 -10.41 9.26
C ASP A 56 -10.91 -10.16 10.11
N SER A 57 -11.69 -9.13 9.77
CA SER A 57 -13.15 -9.13 9.92
C SER A 57 -13.78 -7.83 9.47
N GLU A 58 -14.96 -8.02 8.86
CA GLU A 58 -15.98 -7.06 8.45
C GLU A 58 -15.82 -6.55 7.00
N LYS A 59 -16.56 -7.07 6.00
CA LYS A 59 -18.00 -7.28 6.05
C LYS A 59 -18.49 -8.36 5.07
N LYS A 60 -19.28 -9.25 5.65
CA LYS A 60 -20.31 -10.11 5.08
C LYS A 60 -21.28 -9.37 4.16
#